data_AF-R9J2Z1-F1
#
_entry.id   AF-R9J2Z1-F1
#
_cell.length_a   1.000
_cell.length_b   1.000
_cell.length_c   1.000
_cell.angle_alpha   90.00
_cell.angle_beta   90.00
_cell.angle_gamma   90.00
#
_symmetry.space_group_name_H-M   'P 1'
#
loop_
_entity.id
_entity.type
_entity.pdbx_description
1 polymer ?
#
loop_
_entity_poly.entity_id
_entity_poly.type
_entity_poly.pdbx_seq_one_letter_code
_entity_poly.pdbx_strand_id
1 'polypeptide(L)'
;MYLKTEGICKAIRQGKDVMENLAQIEPQLKHYYKERRKALQENRFQCANDSILHAWDALYDVSASVRRHWDMVYPLLTTPEGKYGAVLRFVNTRARFLGIPHTQSVRILRKIGWTSADIMAAYLWNRFRCDELTLSPDAVAEAVQEDMDTALRLMEKKGYDLFSNGYDIYKNFEWIDFMYFFIEYQDRTFLTTQHKSKRLCKYCLEVLKKLENGLAKPEKVSEWTQLPDFSIFEGITLTQKHLMKSAAGQHLRKGNDNNGYYVLSYHLVDEEHGYGAAFRFNGFNKAPEYHNEEKTSWGVYFYRYHYLMLFDHVPESWRCSPAKLPEDFVKKAFHSFYKLAGFDCGRGRRE
;
A
#
# COMPACT_ATOMS: atom_id res chain seq x y z
N MET A 1 -4.11 -23.27 15.88
CA MET A 1 -4.20 -21.80 15.91
C MET A 1 -4.55 -21.20 14.55
N TYR A 2 -3.67 -21.28 13.54
CA TYR A 2 -3.79 -20.59 12.24
C TYR A 2 -5.17 -20.68 11.55
N LEU A 3 -5.61 -21.89 11.15
CA LEU A 3 -6.89 -22.08 10.44
C LEU A 3 -8.12 -21.63 11.24
N LYS A 4 -8.09 -21.83 12.57
CA LYS A 4 -9.18 -21.37 13.46
C LYS A 4 -9.27 -19.84 13.44
N THR A 5 -8.14 -19.15 13.43
CA THR A 5 -8.14 -17.69 13.44
C THR A 5 -8.64 -17.09 12.12
N GLU A 6 -8.26 -17.64 10.97
CA GLU A 6 -8.86 -17.20 9.68
C GLU A 6 -10.38 -17.40 9.66
N GLY A 7 -10.87 -18.51 10.21
CA GLY A 7 -12.29 -18.76 10.40
C GLY A 7 -12.98 -17.70 11.28
N ILE A 8 -12.33 -17.28 12.36
CA ILE A 8 -12.81 -16.19 13.24
C ILE A 8 -12.85 -14.86 12.48
N CYS A 9 -11.79 -14.50 11.74
CA CYS A 9 -11.78 -13.27 10.95
C CYS A 9 -12.90 -13.26 9.90
N LYS A 10 -13.14 -14.39 9.23
CA LYS A 10 -14.28 -14.54 8.30
C LYS A 10 -15.62 -14.37 9.00
N ALA A 11 -15.80 -14.93 10.20
CA ALA A 11 -17.02 -14.79 10.97
C ALA A 11 -17.25 -13.33 11.42
N ILE A 12 -16.21 -12.63 11.86
CA ILE A 12 -16.27 -11.19 12.19
C ILE A 12 -16.73 -10.38 10.98
N ARG A 13 -16.16 -10.64 9.79
CA ARG A 13 -16.57 -9.97 8.53
C ARG A 13 -18.05 -10.20 8.19
N GLN A 14 -18.63 -11.31 8.66
CA GLN A 14 -20.03 -11.66 8.48
C GLN A 14 -20.94 -11.13 9.60
N GLY A 15 -20.39 -10.35 10.54
CA GLY A 15 -21.14 -9.83 11.70
C GLY A 15 -21.56 -10.90 12.70
N LYS A 16 -20.90 -12.07 12.70
CA LYS A 16 -21.22 -13.18 13.60
C LYS A 16 -20.52 -13.03 14.94
N ASP A 17 -21.16 -13.53 15.99
CA ASP A 17 -20.51 -13.71 17.29
C ASP A 17 -19.38 -14.74 17.18
N VAL A 18 -18.24 -14.41 17.77
CA VAL A 18 -17.02 -15.22 17.75
C VAL A 18 -16.48 -15.53 19.13
N MET A 19 -17.18 -15.14 20.21
CA MET A 19 -16.65 -15.20 21.57
C MET A 19 -16.27 -16.62 22.02
N GLU A 20 -17.09 -17.62 21.68
CA GLU A 20 -16.78 -19.03 22.00
C GLU A 20 -15.53 -19.52 21.26
N ASN A 21 -15.47 -19.29 19.94
CA ASN A 21 -14.32 -19.67 19.12
C ASN A 21 -13.04 -18.95 19.57
N LEU A 22 -13.16 -17.69 19.97
CA LEU A 22 -12.06 -16.90 20.50
C LEU A 22 -11.57 -17.45 21.84
N ALA A 23 -12.47 -17.80 22.76
CA ALA A 23 -12.12 -18.38 24.05
C ALA A 23 -11.28 -19.66 23.92
N GLN A 24 -11.54 -20.47 22.88
CA GLN A 24 -10.76 -21.68 22.60
C GLN A 24 -9.31 -21.40 22.17
N ILE A 25 -9.03 -20.25 21.54
CA ILE A 25 -7.69 -19.91 21.04
C ILE A 25 -6.94 -18.91 21.94
N GLU A 26 -7.62 -18.21 22.83
CA GLU A 26 -7.05 -17.18 23.69
C GLU A 26 -5.85 -17.68 24.53
N PRO A 27 -5.85 -18.89 25.13
CA PRO A 27 -4.67 -19.41 25.83
C PRO A 27 -3.44 -19.56 24.93
N GLN A 28 -3.65 -19.97 23.66
CA GLN A 28 -2.57 -20.13 22.68
C GLN A 28 -2.01 -18.77 22.28
N LEU A 29 -2.88 -17.78 22.04
CA LEU A 29 -2.47 -16.40 21.75
C LEU A 29 -1.68 -15.78 22.92
N LYS A 30 -2.17 -15.96 24.15
CA LYS A 30 -1.48 -15.51 25.36
C LYS A 30 -0.07 -16.07 25.47
N HIS A 31 0.10 -17.37 25.22
CA HIS A 31 1.41 -18.02 25.24
C HIS A 31 2.30 -17.49 24.11
N TYR A 32 1.80 -17.43 22.88
CA TYR A 32 2.53 -16.92 21.72
C TYR A 32 3.09 -15.51 21.94
N TYR A 33 2.27 -14.56 22.38
CA TYR A 33 2.72 -13.18 22.58
C TYR A 33 3.60 -13.00 23.82
N LYS A 34 3.50 -13.90 24.81
CA LYS A 34 4.45 -13.93 25.93
C LYS A 34 5.85 -14.26 25.43
N GLU A 35 6.00 -15.30 24.61
CA GLU A 35 7.29 -15.68 24.02
C GLU A 35 7.81 -14.61 23.07
N ARG A 36 6.94 -14.03 22.22
CA ARG A 36 7.31 -12.93 21.32
C ARG A 36 7.83 -11.71 22.09
N ARG A 37 7.19 -11.35 23.20
CA ARG A 37 7.64 -10.26 24.07
C ARG A 37 9.03 -10.54 24.64
N LYS A 38 9.26 -11.74 25.16
CA LYS A 38 10.57 -12.15 25.68
C LYS A 38 11.64 -12.05 24.60
N ALA A 39 11.36 -12.52 23.38
CA ALA A 39 12.28 -12.43 22.26
C ALA A 39 12.63 -10.98 21.86
N LEU A 40 11.64 -10.07 21.88
CA LEU A 40 11.87 -8.64 21.64
C LEU A 40 12.76 -8.01 22.73
N GLN A 41 12.51 -8.34 23.99
CA GLN A 41 13.31 -7.86 25.13
C GLN A 41 14.76 -8.35 25.08
N GLU A 42 14.98 -9.56 24.56
CA GLU A 42 16.30 -10.15 24.33
C GLU A 42 16.97 -9.64 23.03
N ASN A 43 16.37 -8.64 22.37
CA ASN A 43 16.84 -8.04 21.11
C ASN A 43 17.12 -9.06 19.99
N ARG A 44 16.31 -10.13 19.92
CA ARG A 44 16.41 -11.11 18.84
C ARG A 44 15.92 -10.47 17.54
N PHE A 45 16.87 -10.05 16.71
CA PHE A 45 16.69 -9.28 15.46
C PHE A 45 15.56 -9.81 14.54
N GLN A 46 15.33 -11.12 14.55
CA GLN A 46 14.30 -11.79 13.73
C GLN A 46 12.85 -11.42 14.11
N CYS A 47 12.56 -10.98 15.33
CA CYS A 47 11.18 -10.68 15.77
C CYS A 47 10.69 -9.28 15.38
N ALA A 48 11.63 -8.36 15.07
CA ALA A 48 11.34 -6.97 14.69
C ALA A 48 11.03 -6.82 13.19
N ASN A 49 11.57 -7.70 12.34
CA ASN A 49 11.46 -7.65 10.87
C ASN A 49 10.53 -8.74 10.28
N ASP A 50 9.54 -9.16 11.05
CA ASP A 50 8.58 -10.18 10.63
C ASP A 50 7.54 -9.57 9.68
N SER A 51 7.72 -9.82 8.37
CA SER A 51 6.80 -9.40 7.29
C SER A 51 5.66 -10.40 7.07
N ILE A 52 5.58 -11.47 7.87
CA ILE A 52 4.51 -12.47 7.74
C ILE A 52 3.22 -11.90 8.32
N LEU A 53 2.17 -11.89 7.49
CA LEU A 53 0.83 -11.53 7.94
C LEU A 53 0.18 -12.73 8.62
N HIS A 54 -0.11 -12.58 9.91
CA HIS A 54 -0.82 -13.60 10.67
C HIS A 54 -2.24 -13.17 10.95
N ALA A 55 -3.23 -14.02 10.64
CA ALA A 55 -4.64 -13.69 10.86
C ALA A 55 -4.96 -13.26 12.31
N TRP A 56 -4.23 -13.79 13.31
CA TRP A 56 -4.45 -13.45 14.71
C TRP A 56 -4.04 -12.02 15.08
N ASP A 57 -3.10 -11.41 14.36
CA ASP A 57 -2.75 -10.00 14.56
C ASP A 57 -3.93 -9.08 14.19
N ALA A 58 -4.89 -9.55 13.39
CA ALA A 58 -6.10 -8.80 13.05
C ALA A 58 -7.06 -8.63 14.24
N LEU A 59 -7.01 -9.53 15.23
CA LEU A 59 -8.00 -9.68 16.29
C LEU A 59 -7.85 -8.66 17.44
N TYR A 60 -7.19 -7.52 17.21
CA TYR A 60 -6.96 -6.46 18.21
C TYR A 60 -8.25 -6.06 18.96
N ASP A 61 -9.37 -5.96 18.24
CA ASP A 61 -10.62 -5.47 18.81
C ASP A 61 -11.32 -6.51 19.71
N VAL A 62 -11.04 -7.81 19.53
CA VAL A 62 -11.77 -8.89 20.22
C VAL A 62 -10.91 -9.70 21.18
N SER A 63 -9.62 -9.91 20.90
CA SER A 63 -8.72 -10.69 21.75
C SER A 63 -7.97 -9.81 22.75
N ALA A 64 -8.12 -10.11 24.04
CA ALA A 64 -7.43 -9.39 25.10
C ALA A 64 -5.90 -9.57 25.01
N SER A 65 -5.44 -10.75 24.59
CA SER A 65 -4.01 -11.06 24.44
C SER A 65 -3.39 -10.30 23.27
N VAL A 66 -4.08 -10.25 22.13
CA VAL A 66 -3.63 -9.50 20.94
C VAL A 66 -3.60 -8.01 21.25
N ARG A 67 -4.68 -7.47 21.86
CA ARG A 67 -4.74 -6.07 22.27
C ARG A 67 -3.59 -5.69 23.19
N ARG A 68 -3.39 -6.46 24.27
CA ARG A 68 -2.29 -6.24 25.23
C ARG A 68 -0.92 -6.33 24.57
N HIS A 69 -0.74 -7.18 23.56
CA HIS A 69 0.52 -7.23 22.82
C HIS A 69 0.77 -5.89 22.11
N TRP A 70 -0.18 -5.45 21.28
CA TRP A 70 -0.02 -4.22 20.49
C TRP A 70 0.08 -2.96 21.34
N ASP A 71 -0.69 -2.88 22.44
CA ASP A 71 -0.62 -1.76 23.38
C ASP A 71 0.75 -1.63 24.06
N MET A 72 1.54 -2.71 24.11
CA MET A 72 2.83 -2.76 24.81
C MET A 72 4.04 -2.90 23.89
N VAL A 73 3.86 -3.18 22.59
CA VAL A 73 4.98 -3.54 21.71
C VAL A 73 5.83 -2.33 21.33
N TYR A 74 5.22 -1.15 21.20
CA TYR A 74 5.90 0.06 20.72
C TYR A 74 7.20 0.40 21.47
N PRO A 75 7.25 0.48 22.82
CA PRO A 75 8.49 0.76 23.55
C PRO A 75 9.52 -0.37 23.48
N LEU A 76 9.13 -1.57 23.06
CA LEU A 76 10.04 -2.72 22.92
C LEU A 76 10.73 -2.76 21.56
N LEU A 77 10.28 -1.95 20.60
CA LEU A 77 10.88 -1.85 19.26
C LEU A 77 11.97 -0.79 19.29
N THR A 78 13.21 -1.24 19.51
CA THR A 78 14.40 -0.39 19.67
C THR A 78 14.98 0.11 18.35
N THR A 79 14.64 -0.50 17.22
CA THR A 79 15.10 -0.10 15.88
C THR A 79 13.99 0.61 15.10
N PRO A 80 14.33 1.64 14.29
CA PRO A 80 13.38 2.30 13.39
C PRO A 80 12.66 1.31 12.45
N GLU A 81 13.40 0.38 11.85
CA GLU A 81 12.84 -0.61 10.92
C GLU A 81 11.86 -1.56 11.61
N GLY A 82 12.13 -1.92 12.87
CA GLY A 82 11.21 -2.72 13.67
C GLY A 82 9.87 -2.02 13.89
N LYS A 83 9.90 -0.70 14.11
CA LYS A 83 8.70 0.14 14.21
C LYS A 83 7.94 0.17 12.88
N TYR A 84 8.63 0.44 11.77
CA TYR A 84 7.99 0.57 10.46
C TYR A 84 7.38 -0.75 9.99
N GLY A 85 8.10 -1.86 10.14
CA GLY A 85 7.59 -3.20 9.85
C GLY A 85 6.36 -3.55 10.68
N ALA A 86 6.34 -3.18 11.97
CA ALA A 86 5.18 -3.41 12.83
C ALA A 86 3.95 -2.56 12.42
N VAL A 87 4.12 -1.30 12.02
CA VAL A 87 3.03 -0.48 11.44
C VAL A 87 2.45 -1.18 10.22
N LEU A 88 3.31 -1.56 9.28
CA LEU A 88 2.91 -2.22 8.03
C LEU A 88 2.22 -3.56 8.30
N ARG A 89 2.75 -4.39 9.20
CA ARG A 89 2.13 -5.67 9.57
C ARG A 89 0.74 -5.46 10.16
N PHE A 90 0.58 -4.50 11.07
CA PHE A 90 -0.70 -4.23 11.72
C PHE A 90 -1.79 -3.83 10.71
N VAL A 91 -1.50 -2.83 9.87
CA VAL A 91 -2.48 -2.29 8.93
C VAL A 91 -2.83 -3.29 7.82
N ASN A 92 -1.83 -3.99 7.25
CA ASN A 92 -2.05 -4.94 6.16
C ASN A 92 -2.77 -6.20 6.67
N THR A 93 -2.50 -6.65 7.90
CA THR A 93 -3.20 -7.80 8.48
C THR A 93 -4.69 -7.48 8.64
N ARG A 94 -5.02 -6.32 9.21
CA ARG A 94 -6.41 -5.90 9.42
C ARG A 94 -7.14 -5.67 8.09
N ALA A 95 -6.48 -5.07 7.11
CA ALA A 95 -7.04 -4.92 5.76
C ALA A 95 -7.31 -6.28 5.11
N ARG A 96 -6.32 -7.18 5.10
CA ARG A 96 -6.43 -8.49 4.44
C ARG A 96 -7.49 -9.39 5.07
N PHE A 97 -7.49 -9.53 6.39
CA PHE A 97 -8.32 -10.54 7.06
C PHE A 97 -9.68 -10.01 7.51
N LEU A 98 -9.81 -8.70 7.76
CA LEU A 98 -11.06 -8.09 8.24
C LEU A 98 -11.66 -7.08 7.26
N GLY A 99 -10.96 -6.69 6.19
CA GLY A 99 -11.41 -5.65 5.27
C GLY A 99 -11.37 -4.25 5.88
N ILE A 100 -10.62 -4.06 6.96
CA ILE A 100 -10.55 -2.78 7.68
C ILE A 100 -9.57 -1.83 6.96
N PRO A 101 -9.96 -0.59 6.63
CA PRO A 101 -9.07 0.38 5.99
C PRO A 101 -7.79 0.67 6.78
N HIS A 102 -6.71 0.98 6.07
CA HIS A 102 -5.44 1.35 6.70
C HIS A 102 -5.57 2.59 7.59
N THR A 103 -6.35 3.60 7.19
CA THR A 103 -6.63 4.82 7.99
C THR A 103 -7.20 4.48 9.36
N GLN A 104 -8.22 3.61 9.43
CA GLN A 104 -8.82 3.18 10.69
C GLN A 104 -7.81 2.44 11.57
N SER A 105 -6.97 1.60 10.98
CA SER A 105 -5.93 0.87 11.71
C SER A 105 -4.82 1.80 12.23
N VAL A 106 -4.40 2.79 11.45
CA VAL A 106 -3.43 3.81 11.89
C VAL A 106 -4.00 4.62 13.06
N ARG A 107 -5.27 5.04 13.01
CA ARG A 107 -5.90 5.75 14.14
C ARG A 107 -5.88 4.95 15.45
N ILE A 108 -5.95 3.62 15.38
CA ILE A 108 -5.75 2.75 16.56
C ILE A 108 -4.32 2.84 17.06
N LEU A 109 -3.34 2.65 16.16
CA LEU A 109 -1.91 2.74 16.51
C LEU A 109 -1.59 4.09 17.17
N ARG A 110 -2.12 5.20 16.63
CA ARG A 110 -1.93 6.54 17.19
C ARG A 110 -2.45 6.65 18.62
N LYS A 111 -3.59 6.04 18.95
CA LYS A 111 -4.14 6.02 20.32
C LYS A 111 -3.28 5.24 21.32
N ILE A 112 -2.46 4.31 20.84
CA ILE A 112 -1.60 3.45 21.69
C ILE A 112 -0.12 3.84 21.61
N GLY A 113 0.17 5.08 21.21
CA GLY A 113 1.48 5.71 21.37
C GLY A 113 2.34 5.83 20.11
N TRP A 114 1.88 5.33 18.96
CA TRP A 114 2.61 5.50 17.70
C TRP A 114 2.53 6.94 17.20
N THR A 115 3.63 7.50 16.70
CA THR A 115 3.73 8.92 16.31
C THR A 115 3.40 9.17 14.83
N SER A 116 3.06 10.40 14.43
CA SER A 116 2.90 10.75 13.00
C SER A 116 4.21 10.54 12.23
N ALA A 117 5.34 10.84 12.87
CA ALA A 117 6.67 10.56 12.35
C ALA A 117 6.87 9.06 12.03
N ASP A 118 6.40 8.15 12.90
CA ASP A 118 6.48 6.71 12.63
C ASP A 118 5.66 6.30 11.41
N ILE A 119 4.48 6.90 11.19
CA ILE A 119 3.61 6.62 10.03
C ILE A 119 4.23 7.14 8.74
N MET A 120 4.72 8.38 8.72
CA MET A 120 5.42 8.96 7.56
C MET A 120 6.68 8.19 7.22
N ALA A 121 7.45 7.79 8.23
CA ALA A 121 8.64 6.98 8.02
C ALA A 121 8.30 5.57 7.53
N ALA A 122 7.26 4.94 8.05
CA ALA A 122 6.80 3.65 7.55
C ALA A 122 6.35 3.72 6.09
N TYR A 123 5.72 4.82 5.65
CA TYR A 123 5.37 5.04 4.25
C TYR A 123 6.60 5.14 3.36
N LEU A 124 7.55 6.01 3.69
CA LEU A 124 8.79 6.13 2.92
C LEU A 124 9.58 4.82 2.96
N TRP A 125 9.69 4.17 4.12
CA TRP A 125 10.32 2.86 4.22
C TRP A 125 9.65 1.86 3.28
N ASN A 126 8.32 1.82 3.25
CA ASN A 126 7.55 0.98 2.35
C ASN A 126 7.81 1.26 0.86
N ARG A 127 7.86 2.53 0.46
CA ARG A 127 8.06 2.91 -0.96
C ARG A 127 9.42 2.47 -1.49
N PHE A 128 10.43 2.34 -0.63
CA PHE A 128 11.82 2.03 -1.00
C PHE A 128 12.30 0.64 -0.61
N ARG A 129 11.61 -0.05 0.32
CA ARG A 129 11.95 -1.42 0.69
C ARG A 129 11.35 -2.44 -0.28
N CYS A 130 11.98 -3.59 -0.22
CA CYS A 130 11.69 -4.81 -0.94
C CYS A 130 10.57 -5.58 -0.22
N ASP A 131 9.46 -4.92 0.09
CA ASP A 131 8.36 -5.52 0.86
C ASP A 131 7.11 -5.68 -0.01
N GLU A 132 6.29 -6.66 0.32
CA GLU A 132 4.95 -6.88 -0.25
C GLU A 132 3.86 -6.14 0.55
N LEU A 133 4.16 -5.76 1.79
CA LEU A 133 3.26 -4.94 2.61
C LEU A 133 3.19 -3.54 2.02
N THR A 134 2.09 -2.82 2.26
CA THR A 134 1.89 -1.45 1.74
C THR A 134 1.24 -0.54 2.77
N LEU A 135 1.47 0.78 2.70
CA LEU A 135 0.74 1.75 3.50
C LEU A 135 -0.11 2.64 2.59
N SER A 136 -1.38 2.85 2.96
CA SER A 136 -2.26 3.70 2.15
C SER A 136 -1.80 5.16 2.23
N PRO A 137 -1.68 5.87 1.09
CA PRO A 137 -1.36 7.29 1.08
C PRO A 137 -2.33 8.14 1.93
N ASP A 138 -3.60 7.76 2.03
CA ASP A 138 -4.59 8.47 2.85
C ASP A 138 -4.24 8.44 4.34
N ALA A 139 -3.75 7.29 4.84
CA ALA A 139 -3.34 7.16 6.23
C ALA A 139 -2.12 8.03 6.56
N VAL A 140 -1.27 8.26 5.57
CA VAL A 140 -0.08 9.11 5.69
C VAL A 140 -0.46 10.57 5.58
N ALA A 141 -1.44 10.91 4.75
CA ALA A 141 -1.98 12.26 4.66
C ALA A 141 -2.58 12.74 5.98
N GLU A 142 -3.35 11.89 6.68
CA GLU A 142 -3.82 12.20 8.04
C GLU A 142 -2.65 12.49 9.00
N ALA A 143 -1.59 11.67 8.95
CA ALA A 143 -0.40 11.90 9.78
C ALA A 143 0.33 13.21 9.44
N VAL A 144 0.42 13.57 8.14
CA VAL A 144 1.03 14.83 7.68
C VAL A 144 0.23 16.05 8.11
N GLN A 145 -1.10 15.97 8.04
CA GLN A 145 -1.98 17.05 8.51
C GLN A 145 -1.84 17.28 10.01
N GLU A 146 -1.64 16.22 10.80
CA GLU A 146 -1.43 16.32 12.25
C GLU A 146 -0.05 16.86 12.66
N ASP A 147 1.00 16.62 11.85
CA ASP A 147 2.38 17.00 12.16
C ASP A 147 3.12 17.49 10.91
N MET A 148 2.67 18.63 10.40
CA MET A 148 3.26 19.27 9.21
C MET A 148 4.74 19.62 9.43
N ASP A 149 5.12 20.00 10.66
CA ASP A 149 6.51 20.34 10.99
C ASP A 149 7.46 19.16 10.74
N THR A 150 7.07 17.94 11.13
CA THR A 150 7.85 16.74 10.80
C THR A 150 7.86 16.48 9.30
N ALA A 151 6.74 16.66 8.60
CA ALA A 151 6.69 16.47 7.15
C ALA A 151 7.64 17.42 6.40
N LEU A 152 7.71 18.69 6.83
CA LEU A 152 8.63 19.69 6.29
C LEU A 152 10.09 19.34 6.61
N ARG A 153 10.38 18.91 7.85
CA ARG A 153 11.73 18.42 8.20
C ARG A 153 12.16 17.24 7.34
N LEU A 154 11.25 16.32 7.02
CA LEU A 154 11.52 15.19 6.14
C LEU A 154 11.80 15.62 4.70
N MET A 155 11.04 16.60 4.18
CA MET A 155 11.28 17.19 2.86
C MET A 155 12.64 17.89 2.78
N GLU A 156 13.01 18.62 3.83
CA GLU A 156 14.28 19.35 3.94
C GLU A 156 15.47 18.48 4.36
N LYS A 157 15.22 17.23 4.76
CA LYS A 157 16.22 16.33 5.36
C LYS A 157 16.90 16.92 6.61
N LYS A 158 16.17 17.67 7.43
CA LYS A 158 16.70 18.28 8.65
C LYS A 158 16.34 17.47 9.89
N GLY A 159 17.35 17.16 10.72
CA GLY A 159 17.19 16.81 12.13
C GLY A 159 16.42 15.52 12.44
N TYR A 160 16.11 14.69 11.43
CA TYR A 160 15.40 13.43 11.61
C TYR A 160 16.07 12.34 10.79
N ASP A 161 16.91 11.56 11.46
CA ASP A 161 17.41 10.31 10.90
C ASP A 161 16.37 9.20 11.13
N LEU A 162 15.19 9.35 10.51
CA LEU A 162 14.17 8.27 10.50
C LEU A 162 14.67 7.05 9.72
N PHE A 163 15.78 7.16 8.99
CA PHE A 163 16.32 6.10 8.16
C PHE A 163 17.78 5.90 8.51
N SER A 164 18.07 4.89 9.32
CA SER A 164 19.41 4.36 9.67
C SER A 164 20.42 4.16 8.52
N ASN A 165 20.03 4.36 7.27
CA ASN A 165 20.87 4.19 6.09
C ASN A 165 21.05 5.54 5.37
N GLY A 166 22.31 5.85 5.07
CA GLY A 166 22.76 7.12 4.51
C GLY A 166 22.03 7.61 3.25
N TYR A 167 22.38 8.84 2.87
CA TYR A 167 21.79 9.63 1.80
C TYR A 167 21.15 8.84 0.64
N ASP A 168 19.82 8.86 0.58
CA ASP A 168 19.04 8.43 -0.59
C ASP A 168 18.24 9.63 -1.12
N ILE A 169 18.65 10.14 -2.28
CA ILE A 169 17.96 11.27 -2.93
C ILE A 169 16.57 10.89 -3.46
N TYR A 170 16.34 9.62 -3.78
CA TYR A 170 15.05 9.17 -4.32
C TYR A 170 13.97 9.22 -3.25
N LYS A 171 14.29 8.93 -1.99
CA LYS A 171 13.37 9.14 -0.85
C LYS A 171 12.89 10.57 -0.75
N ASN A 172 13.77 11.53 -1.02
CA ASN A 172 13.42 12.94 -1.02
C ASN A 172 12.46 13.27 -2.15
N PHE A 173 12.71 12.74 -3.34
CA PHE A 173 11.90 12.97 -4.53
C PHE A 173 10.51 12.39 -4.36
N GLU A 174 10.40 11.18 -3.84
CA GLU A 174 9.12 10.57 -3.48
C GLU A 174 8.36 11.40 -2.44
N TRP A 175 9.05 11.93 -1.43
CA TRP A 175 8.40 12.78 -0.44
C TRP A 175 7.97 14.14 -1.02
N ILE A 176 8.75 14.72 -1.92
CA ILE A 176 8.38 15.94 -2.65
C ILE A 176 7.13 15.68 -3.50
N ASP A 177 7.12 14.59 -4.27
CA ASP A 177 5.95 14.19 -5.07
C ASP A 177 4.73 13.99 -4.17
N PHE A 178 4.89 13.26 -3.07
CA PHE A 178 3.81 13.08 -2.11
C PHE A 178 3.26 14.42 -1.59
N MET A 179 4.14 15.32 -1.14
CA MET A 179 3.73 16.62 -0.60
C MET A 179 3.04 17.50 -1.63
N TYR A 180 3.58 17.63 -2.85
CA TYR A 180 3.05 18.59 -3.83
C TYR A 180 1.95 18.00 -4.72
N PHE A 181 1.97 16.70 -5.01
CA PHE A 181 1.02 16.05 -5.90
C PHE A 181 -0.11 15.30 -5.17
N PHE A 182 0.12 14.80 -3.94
CA PHE A 182 -0.90 14.04 -3.19
C PHE A 182 -1.57 14.93 -2.15
N ILE A 183 -0.75 15.57 -1.32
CA ILE A 183 -1.20 16.48 -0.26
C ILE A 183 -1.57 17.85 -0.82
N GLU A 184 -1.18 18.15 -2.05
CA GLU A 184 -1.39 19.44 -2.70
C GLU A 184 -0.87 20.60 -1.84
N TYR A 185 0.34 20.43 -1.30
CA TYR A 185 1.00 21.44 -0.47
C TYR A 185 1.21 22.74 -1.27
N GLN A 186 0.64 23.83 -0.78
CA GLN A 186 0.52 25.08 -1.53
C GLN A 186 1.77 25.96 -1.48
N ASP A 187 2.54 25.89 -0.39
CA ASP A 187 3.75 26.69 -0.23
C ASP A 187 4.88 26.15 -1.12
N ARG A 188 5.20 26.91 -2.16
CA ARG A 188 6.22 26.54 -3.16
C ARG A 188 7.64 26.97 -2.77
N THR A 189 7.85 27.55 -1.59
CA THR A 189 9.14 28.12 -1.17
C THR A 189 10.27 27.08 -1.28
N PHE A 190 10.02 25.83 -0.88
CA PHE A 190 11.01 24.77 -1.00
C PHE A 190 11.41 24.51 -2.46
N LEU A 191 10.45 24.53 -3.40
CA LEU A 191 10.73 24.27 -4.81
C LEU A 191 11.47 25.41 -5.50
N THR A 192 11.25 26.65 -5.07
CA THR A 192 11.88 27.85 -5.66
C THR A 192 13.22 28.22 -5.01
N THR A 193 13.50 27.67 -3.82
CA THR A 193 14.77 27.92 -3.11
C THR A 193 15.94 27.25 -3.82
N GLN A 194 17.08 27.92 -3.87
CA GLN A 194 18.31 27.33 -4.40
C GLN A 194 18.89 26.29 -3.43
N HIS A 195 18.96 25.04 -3.87
CA HIS A 195 19.55 23.94 -3.11
C HIS A 195 21.02 23.72 -3.46
N LYS A 196 21.79 23.15 -2.52
CA LYS A 196 23.20 22.76 -2.77
C LYS A 196 23.32 21.68 -3.86
N SER A 197 22.34 20.78 -3.96
CA SER A 197 22.34 19.69 -4.94
C SER A 197 21.75 20.17 -6.27
N LYS A 198 22.56 20.21 -7.32
CA LYS A 198 22.11 20.50 -8.70
C LYS A 198 20.99 19.55 -9.14
N ARG A 199 21.06 18.28 -8.73
CA ARG A 199 20.06 17.26 -9.05
C ARG A 199 18.72 17.56 -8.38
N LEU A 200 18.73 18.01 -7.12
CA LEU A 200 17.52 18.45 -6.42
C LEU A 200 16.94 19.71 -7.06
N CYS A 201 17.76 20.71 -7.40
CA CYS A 201 17.27 21.90 -8.11
C CYS A 201 16.58 21.54 -9.43
N LYS A 202 17.18 20.65 -10.24
CA LYS A 202 16.57 20.16 -11.48
C LYS A 202 15.21 19.49 -11.20
N TYR A 203 15.14 18.64 -10.17
CA TYR A 203 13.90 17.97 -9.80
C TYR A 203 12.81 18.95 -9.33
N CYS A 204 13.16 19.93 -8.49
CA CYS A 204 12.22 20.97 -8.07
C CYS A 204 11.65 21.76 -9.25
N LEU A 205 12.46 22.05 -10.28
CA LEU A 205 12.00 22.69 -11.51
C LEU A 205 11.05 21.80 -12.31
N GLU A 206 11.29 20.48 -12.35
CA GLU A 206 10.38 19.53 -12.99
C GLU A 206 9.03 19.47 -12.27
N VAL A 207 9.03 19.50 -10.93
CA VAL A 207 7.82 19.57 -10.11
C VAL A 207 7.08 20.87 -10.35
N LEU A 208 7.76 22.03 -10.33
CA LEU A 208 7.16 23.33 -10.62
C LEU A 208 6.51 23.36 -12.01
N LYS A 209 7.21 22.88 -13.04
CA LYS A 209 6.67 22.82 -14.40
C LYS A 209 5.41 21.96 -14.48
N LYS A 210 5.35 20.83 -13.76
CA LYS A 210 4.15 19.99 -13.68
C LYS A 210 2.99 20.72 -12.98
N LEU A 211 3.27 21.41 -11.87
CA LEU A 211 2.26 22.22 -11.17
C LEU A 211 1.75 23.40 -12.02
N GLU A 212 2.57 23.97 -12.90
CA GLU A 212 2.22 25.07 -13.81
C GLU A 212 1.40 24.61 -15.02
N ASN A 213 1.70 23.43 -15.57
CA ASN A 213 0.92 22.84 -16.66
C ASN A 213 -0.55 22.55 -16.28
N GLY A 214 -0.86 22.62 -14.98
CA GLY A 214 -2.20 22.49 -14.43
C GLY A 214 -2.59 21.05 -14.13
N LEU A 215 -3.77 20.90 -13.52
CA LEU A 215 -4.35 19.61 -13.16
C LEU A 215 -4.78 18.88 -14.45
N ALA A 216 -4.79 17.55 -14.38
CA ALA A 216 -5.47 16.75 -15.39
C ALA A 216 -6.92 17.24 -15.58
N LYS A 217 -7.39 17.27 -16.83
CA LYS A 217 -8.65 17.94 -17.20
C LYS A 217 -9.78 16.91 -17.25
N PRO A 218 -10.69 16.88 -16.27
CA PRO A 218 -11.73 15.86 -16.26
C PRO A 218 -12.64 15.99 -17.48
N GLU A 219 -12.76 14.93 -18.26
CA GLU A 219 -13.76 14.85 -19.31
C GLU A 219 -15.17 14.69 -18.70
N LYS A 220 -16.19 15.24 -19.37
CA LYS A 220 -17.58 14.96 -19.06
C LYS A 220 -17.88 13.51 -19.40
N VAL A 221 -18.27 12.73 -18.39
CA VAL A 221 -18.65 11.33 -18.57
C VAL A 221 -20.12 11.25 -18.94
N SER A 222 -20.42 10.68 -20.11
CA SER A 222 -21.78 10.32 -20.51
C SER A 222 -22.30 9.20 -19.60
N GLU A 223 -23.59 9.23 -19.29
CA GLU A 223 -24.22 8.11 -18.58
C GLU A 223 -24.21 6.86 -19.47
N TRP A 224 -23.71 5.75 -18.92
CA TRP A 224 -23.73 4.46 -19.59
C TRP A 224 -24.01 3.36 -18.55
N THR A 225 -24.79 2.36 -18.96
CA THR A 225 -25.38 1.37 -18.04
C THR A 225 -24.78 -0.02 -18.17
N GLN A 226 -24.07 -0.30 -19.27
CA GLN A 226 -23.52 -1.63 -19.56
C GLN A 226 -22.07 -1.76 -19.10
N LEU A 227 -21.86 -1.80 -17.79
CA LEU A 227 -20.53 -2.00 -17.21
C LEU A 227 -20.05 -3.44 -17.38
N PRO A 228 -18.82 -3.67 -17.84
CA PRO A 228 -18.18 -4.98 -17.75
C PRO A 228 -18.13 -5.45 -16.29
N ASP A 229 -18.29 -6.75 -16.07
CA ASP A 229 -18.19 -7.33 -14.73
C ASP A 229 -16.73 -7.48 -14.30
N PHE A 230 -16.23 -6.56 -13.47
CA PHE A 230 -14.87 -6.62 -12.92
C PHE A 230 -14.71 -7.58 -11.74
N SER A 231 -15.80 -8.17 -11.23
CA SER A 231 -15.70 -9.15 -10.14
C SER A 231 -14.95 -10.41 -10.58
N ILE A 232 -14.91 -10.69 -11.88
CA ILE A 232 -14.13 -11.81 -12.46
C ILE A 232 -12.63 -11.71 -12.18
N PHE A 233 -12.11 -10.53 -11.79
CA PHE A 233 -10.70 -10.31 -11.49
C PHE A 233 -10.37 -10.47 -10.00
N GLU A 234 -11.35 -10.68 -9.13
CA GLU A 234 -11.12 -10.87 -7.70
C GLU A 234 -10.82 -12.33 -7.39
N GLY A 235 -9.74 -12.58 -6.64
CA GLY A 235 -9.42 -13.92 -6.15
C GLY A 235 -8.90 -14.89 -7.21
N ILE A 236 -8.69 -14.46 -8.45
CA ILE A 236 -8.14 -15.30 -9.50
C ILE A 236 -6.64 -15.55 -9.33
N THR A 237 -6.19 -16.72 -9.77
CA THR A 237 -4.78 -17.09 -9.82
C THR A 237 -4.13 -16.48 -11.06
N LEU A 238 -3.04 -15.75 -10.85
CA LEU A 238 -2.21 -15.16 -11.87
C LEU A 238 -0.90 -15.94 -11.98
N THR A 239 -0.37 -16.10 -13.19
CA THR A 239 0.93 -16.73 -13.43
C THR A 239 1.98 -15.66 -13.75
N GLN A 240 3.09 -15.64 -13.00
CA GLN A 240 4.10 -14.59 -13.04
C GLN A 240 4.64 -14.28 -14.45
N LYS A 241 5.12 -15.30 -15.19
CA LYS A 241 5.73 -15.10 -16.52
C LYS A 241 4.73 -14.52 -17.53
N HIS A 242 3.49 -15.01 -17.51
CA HIS A 242 2.43 -14.49 -18.37
C HIS A 242 2.12 -13.04 -18.02
N LEU A 243 1.88 -12.77 -16.74
CA LEU A 243 1.54 -11.45 -16.22
C LEU A 243 2.59 -10.41 -16.64
N MET A 244 3.87 -10.68 -16.40
CA MET A 244 4.94 -9.73 -16.69
C MET A 244 5.13 -9.50 -18.20
N LYS A 245 5.08 -10.57 -19.00
CA LYS A 245 5.16 -10.47 -20.47
C LYS A 245 3.98 -9.69 -21.04
N SER A 246 2.77 -9.98 -20.56
CA SER A 246 1.54 -9.33 -21.00
C SER A 246 1.52 -7.85 -20.62
N ALA A 247 1.93 -7.50 -19.39
CA ALA A 247 2.04 -6.11 -18.94
C ALA A 247 3.03 -5.31 -19.80
N ALA A 248 4.21 -5.88 -20.09
CA ALA A 248 5.21 -5.25 -20.93
C ALA A 248 4.70 -5.02 -22.36
N GLY A 249 4.07 -6.03 -22.97
CA GLY A 249 3.50 -5.92 -24.32
C GLY A 249 2.29 -4.98 -24.44
N GLN A 250 1.71 -4.58 -23.30
CA GLN A 250 0.61 -3.62 -23.21
C GLN A 250 1.06 -2.25 -22.69
N HIS A 251 2.34 -2.08 -22.38
CA HIS A 251 2.90 -0.86 -21.78
C HIS A 251 2.19 -0.41 -20.48
N LEU A 252 1.76 -1.37 -19.66
CA LEU A 252 1.16 -1.07 -18.35
C LEU A 252 2.24 -0.61 -17.36
N ARG A 253 1.88 0.34 -16.48
CA ARG A 253 2.81 0.92 -15.50
C ARG A 253 2.76 0.16 -14.18
N LYS A 254 3.86 0.11 -13.44
CA LYS A 254 3.88 -0.52 -12.10
C LYS A 254 3.38 0.49 -11.07
N GLY A 255 2.68 0.01 -10.03
CA GLY A 255 2.23 0.88 -8.93
C GLY A 255 3.36 1.45 -8.08
N ASN A 256 4.52 0.80 -8.07
CA ASN A 256 5.72 1.33 -7.45
C ASN A 256 6.97 0.90 -8.23
N ASP A 257 7.50 1.79 -9.05
CA ASP A 257 8.75 1.51 -9.77
C ASP A 257 9.96 1.43 -8.83
N ASN A 258 9.92 2.12 -7.68
CA ASN A 258 11.00 2.14 -6.69
C ASN A 258 11.11 0.84 -5.89
N ASN A 259 10.08 -0.02 -5.85
CA ASN A 259 10.18 -1.32 -5.20
C ASN A 259 11.11 -2.24 -5.99
N GLY A 260 12.37 -2.41 -5.57
CA GLY A 260 13.37 -3.13 -6.37
C GLY A 260 13.09 -4.62 -6.62
N TYR A 261 12.19 -5.25 -5.84
CA TYR A 261 12.05 -6.71 -5.83
C TYR A 261 10.69 -7.20 -6.25
N TYR A 262 9.62 -6.47 -5.93
CA TYR A 262 8.27 -6.95 -6.16
C TYR A 262 7.49 -6.04 -7.10
N VAL A 263 6.63 -6.65 -7.90
CA VAL A 263 5.51 -5.98 -8.56
C VAL A 263 4.25 -6.41 -7.85
N LEU A 264 3.47 -5.42 -7.45
CA LEU A 264 2.29 -5.59 -6.62
C LEU A 264 1.02 -5.22 -7.38
N SER A 265 1.15 -4.39 -8.41
CA SER A 265 0.06 -3.92 -9.24
C SER A 265 0.54 -3.48 -10.62
N TYR A 266 -0.39 -3.48 -11.58
CA TYR A 266 -0.22 -2.86 -12.89
C TYR A 266 -1.33 -1.87 -13.18
N HIS A 267 -0.99 -0.75 -13.80
CA HIS A 267 -1.86 0.38 -14.03
C HIS A 267 -2.02 0.67 -15.51
N LEU A 268 -3.27 0.90 -15.92
CA LEU A 268 -3.60 1.61 -17.15
C LEU A 268 -3.98 3.05 -16.75
N VAL A 269 -3.38 4.04 -17.39
CA VAL A 269 -3.57 5.46 -17.04
C VAL A 269 -3.84 6.31 -18.27
N ASP A 270 -4.64 7.36 -18.06
CA ASP A 270 -4.82 8.48 -18.97
C ASP A 270 -4.35 9.75 -18.25
N GLU A 271 -3.16 10.22 -18.60
CA GLU A 271 -2.54 11.38 -17.96
C GLU A 271 -3.23 12.70 -18.32
N GLU A 272 -3.85 12.77 -19.50
CA GLU A 272 -4.50 13.99 -19.98
C GLU A 272 -5.76 14.28 -19.16
N HIS A 273 -6.57 13.26 -18.92
CA HIS A 273 -7.87 13.38 -18.28
C HIS A 273 -7.88 13.01 -16.80
N GLY A 274 -6.79 12.42 -16.29
CA GLY A 274 -6.60 12.22 -14.86
C GLY A 274 -7.38 11.03 -14.30
N TYR A 275 -7.45 9.94 -15.05
CA TYR A 275 -8.04 8.70 -14.56
C TYR A 275 -7.12 7.50 -14.79
N GLY A 276 -7.30 6.50 -13.92
CA GLY A 276 -6.54 5.28 -13.98
C GLY A 276 -7.35 4.08 -13.52
N ALA A 277 -6.85 2.91 -13.87
CA ALA A 277 -7.32 1.63 -13.38
C ALA A 277 -6.09 0.82 -12.95
N ALA A 278 -6.13 0.23 -11.76
CA ALA A 278 -5.06 -0.59 -11.20
C ALA A 278 -5.54 -2.01 -10.99
N PHE A 279 -4.82 -2.99 -11.53
CA PHE A 279 -5.02 -4.39 -11.20
C PHE A 279 -4.05 -4.81 -10.09
N ARG A 280 -4.57 -5.14 -8.92
CA ARG A 280 -3.81 -5.43 -7.69
C ARG A 280 -3.73 -6.94 -7.43
N PHE A 281 -2.58 -7.40 -6.94
CA PHE A 281 -2.33 -8.81 -6.62
C PHE A 281 -1.28 -8.97 -5.51
N ASN A 282 -1.15 -10.17 -4.93
CA ASN A 282 -0.02 -10.46 -4.02
C ASN A 282 1.30 -10.36 -4.80
N GLY A 283 2.38 -9.93 -4.14
CA GLY A 283 3.60 -9.52 -4.82
C GLY A 283 4.25 -10.64 -5.64
N PHE A 284 4.64 -10.31 -6.87
CA PHE A 284 5.49 -11.17 -7.70
C PHE A 284 6.92 -10.63 -7.71
N ASN A 285 7.90 -11.51 -7.58
CA ASN A 285 9.30 -11.12 -7.73
C ASN A 285 9.58 -10.59 -9.15
N LYS A 286 10.32 -9.48 -9.28
CA LYS A 286 10.70 -8.83 -10.55
C LYS A 286 11.61 -9.67 -11.44
N ALA A 287 12.18 -10.76 -10.94
CA ALA A 287 13.07 -11.66 -11.68
C ALA A 287 12.36 -13.01 -12.03
N PRO A 288 11.46 -13.02 -13.04
CA PRO A 288 10.71 -14.22 -13.45
C PRO A 288 11.59 -15.28 -14.16
N GLU A 289 12.87 -14.97 -14.39
CA GLU A 289 13.85 -15.86 -14.99
C GLU A 289 14.16 -17.04 -14.05
N TYR A 290 14.14 -16.78 -12.74
CA TYR A 290 14.48 -17.77 -11.71
C TYR A 290 13.25 -18.53 -11.18
N HIS A 291 12.07 -17.91 -11.24
CA HIS A 291 10.84 -18.48 -10.69
C HIS A 291 9.63 -18.16 -11.58
N ASN A 292 8.64 -19.06 -11.61
CA ASN A 292 7.33 -18.80 -12.20
C ASN A 292 6.26 -19.11 -11.17
N GLU A 293 6.00 -18.14 -10.30
CA GLU A 293 5.08 -18.27 -9.20
C GLU A 293 3.63 -18.09 -9.67
N GLU A 294 2.72 -18.58 -8.83
CA GLU A 294 1.30 -18.29 -8.90
C GLU A 294 0.87 -17.48 -7.68
N LYS A 295 0.11 -16.41 -7.90
CA LYS A 295 -0.40 -15.55 -6.84
C LYS A 295 -1.84 -15.16 -7.09
N THR A 296 -2.56 -14.96 -6.00
CA THR A 296 -3.94 -14.50 -6.02
C THR A 296 -4.02 -12.98 -6.23
N SER A 297 -4.97 -12.57 -7.05
CA SER A 297 -5.36 -11.18 -7.27
C SER A 297 -6.28 -10.64 -6.17
N TRP A 298 -6.24 -9.33 -5.97
CA TRP A 298 -7.14 -8.61 -5.07
C TRP A 298 -8.30 -7.96 -5.82
N GLY A 299 -8.14 -7.71 -7.13
CA GLY A 299 -9.15 -7.10 -7.98
C GLY A 299 -8.68 -5.80 -8.63
N VAL A 300 -9.64 -5.09 -9.24
CA VAL A 300 -9.40 -3.87 -10.02
C VAL A 300 -9.92 -2.64 -9.28
N TYR A 301 -9.10 -1.60 -9.19
CA TYR A 301 -9.45 -0.32 -8.59
C TYR A 301 -9.40 0.79 -9.64
N PHE A 302 -10.52 1.46 -9.83
CA PHE A 302 -10.63 2.67 -10.66
C PHE A 302 -10.40 3.90 -9.82
N TYR A 303 -9.71 4.90 -10.36
CA TYR A 303 -9.36 6.09 -9.60
C TYR A 303 -9.20 7.33 -10.48
N ARG A 304 -9.31 8.50 -9.85
CA ARG A 304 -9.03 9.81 -10.44
C ARG A 304 -7.86 10.47 -9.72
N TYR A 305 -7.12 11.29 -10.44
CA TYR A 305 -5.99 12.04 -9.90
C TYR A 305 -5.86 13.39 -10.60
N HIS A 306 -5.33 14.38 -9.87
CA HIS A 306 -4.95 15.67 -10.43
C HIS A 306 -3.56 15.65 -11.05
N TYR A 307 -2.63 14.99 -10.36
CA TYR A 307 -1.27 14.76 -10.79
C TYR A 307 -0.99 13.26 -10.76
N LEU A 308 -0.33 12.75 -11.79
CA LEU A 308 -0.06 11.32 -11.84
C LEU A 308 0.92 10.92 -10.73
N MET A 309 0.41 10.11 -9.80
CA MET A 309 1.23 9.27 -8.95
C MET A 309 0.68 7.85 -8.91
N LEU A 310 1.61 6.90 -8.95
CA LEU A 310 1.28 5.49 -8.94
C LEU A 310 1.54 4.93 -7.54
N PHE A 311 0.58 4.13 -7.08
CA PHE A 311 0.61 3.47 -5.78
C PHE A 311 0.22 2.01 -5.95
N ASP A 312 1.01 1.11 -5.35
CA ASP A 312 0.62 -0.30 -5.26
C ASP A 312 -0.70 -0.48 -4.52
N HIS A 313 -0.93 0.32 -3.47
CA HIS A 313 -2.22 0.44 -2.82
C HIS A 313 -2.86 1.76 -3.20
N VAL A 314 -3.76 1.74 -4.18
CA VAL A 314 -4.45 2.94 -4.66
C VAL A 314 -5.17 3.61 -3.48
N PRO A 315 -4.91 4.89 -3.18
CA PRO A 315 -5.57 5.60 -2.07
C PRO A 315 -7.09 5.54 -2.20
N GLU A 316 -7.77 5.22 -1.11
CA GLU A 316 -9.22 5.14 -1.04
C GLU A 316 -9.89 6.46 -1.47
N SER A 317 -9.31 7.60 -1.12
CA SER A 317 -9.79 8.94 -1.50
C SER A 317 -9.78 9.19 -3.00
N TRP A 318 -8.89 8.53 -3.75
CA TRP A 318 -8.82 8.62 -5.21
C TRP A 318 -9.75 7.64 -5.91
N ARG A 319 -10.17 6.57 -5.24
CA ARG A 319 -10.97 5.51 -5.85
C ARG A 319 -12.35 6.03 -6.25
N CYS A 320 -12.85 5.52 -7.37
CA CYS A 320 -14.17 5.86 -7.88
C CYS A 320 -14.83 4.64 -8.53
N SER A 321 -16.15 4.71 -8.72
CA SER A 321 -16.87 3.71 -9.51
C SER A 321 -16.43 3.80 -10.97
N PRO A 322 -16.28 2.68 -11.71
CA PRO A 322 -16.03 2.71 -13.14
C PRO A 322 -17.10 3.50 -13.92
N ALA A 323 -18.34 3.57 -13.42
CA ALA A 323 -19.40 4.39 -14.01
C ALA A 323 -19.08 5.90 -14.04
N LYS A 324 -18.13 6.34 -13.19
CA LYS A 324 -17.66 7.73 -13.13
C LYS A 324 -16.51 8.00 -14.10
N LEU A 325 -16.19 7.07 -15.01
CA LEU A 325 -15.11 7.18 -16.00
C LEU A 325 -15.66 6.97 -17.42
N PRO A 326 -14.95 7.46 -18.47
CA PRO A 326 -15.37 7.24 -19.85
C PRO A 326 -15.50 5.75 -20.19
N GLU A 327 -16.57 5.40 -20.89
CA GLU A 327 -16.90 4.03 -21.27
C GLU A 327 -15.75 3.34 -22.03
N ASP A 328 -15.15 4.05 -22.98
CA ASP A 328 -14.04 3.53 -23.78
C ASP A 328 -12.80 3.22 -22.92
N PHE A 329 -12.51 4.06 -21.92
CA PHE A 329 -11.43 3.79 -20.99
C PHE A 329 -11.72 2.54 -20.15
N VAL A 330 -12.94 2.41 -19.62
CA VAL A 330 -13.31 1.25 -18.79
C VAL A 330 -13.30 -0.04 -19.61
N LYS A 331 -13.82 -0.02 -20.84
CA LYS A 331 -13.75 -1.16 -21.78
C LYS A 331 -12.30 -1.52 -22.11
N LYS A 332 -11.45 -0.52 -22.34
CA LYS A 332 -10.01 -0.73 -22.55
C LYS A 332 -9.34 -1.35 -21.33
N ALA A 333 -9.62 -0.84 -20.13
CA ALA A 333 -9.11 -1.41 -18.88
C ALA A 333 -9.55 -2.87 -18.72
N PHE A 334 -10.83 -3.16 -18.98
CA PHE A 334 -11.34 -4.54 -18.95
C PHE A 334 -10.57 -5.44 -19.90
N HIS A 335 -10.44 -5.07 -21.18
CA HIS A 335 -9.72 -5.87 -22.17
C HIS A 335 -8.26 -6.06 -21.79
N SER A 336 -7.60 -4.99 -21.35
CA SER A 336 -6.19 -5.05 -20.95
C SER A 336 -5.97 -5.98 -19.77
N PHE A 337 -6.83 -5.92 -18.76
CA PHE A 337 -6.73 -6.78 -17.59
C PHE A 337 -7.20 -8.21 -17.85
N TYR A 338 -8.14 -8.42 -18.77
CA TYR A 338 -8.54 -9.74 -19.25
C TYR A 338 -7.36 -10.49 -19.89
N LYS A 339 -6.63 -9.79 -20.78
CA LYS A 339 -5.40 -10.30 -21.39
C LYS A 339 -4.27 -10.45 -20.37
N LEU A 340 -4.13 -9.51 -19.43
CA LEU A 340 -3.14 -9.56 -18.37
C LEU A 340 -3.36 -10.78 -17.44
N ALA A 341 -4.61 -11.08 -17.10
CA ALA A 341 -5.03 -12.24 -16.32
C ALA A 341 -4.87 -13.57 -17.06
N GLY A 342 -4.69 -13.55 -18.39
CA GLY A 342 -4.46 -14.76 -19.19
C GLY A 342 -5.74 -15.50 -19.58
N PHE A 343 -6.90 -14.86 -19.45
CA PHE A 343 -8.17 -15.46 -19.86
C PHE A 343 -8.25 -15.74 -21.37
N ASP A 344 -7.51 -14.99 -22.19
CA ASP A 344 -7.39 -15.23 -23.64
C ASP A 344 -6.59 -16.50 -23.99
N CYS A 345 -5.73 -16.98 -23.09
CA CYS A 345 -4.85 -18.12 -23.33
C CYS A 345 -5.59 -19.47 -23.25
N GLY A 346 -6.88 -19.47 -22.89
CA GLY A 346 -7.71 -20.67 -22.69
C GLY A 346 -8.45 -21.19 -23.93
N ARG A 347 -8.48 -20.48 -25.07
CA ARG A 347 -9.15 -20.97 -26.30
C ARG A 347 -8.35 -22.02 -27.11
N GLY A 348 -7.33 -22.64 -26.50
CA GLY A 348 -6.46 -23.64 -27.14
C GLY A 348 -6.37 -25.00 -26.44
N ARG A 349 -7.12 -25.24 -25.36
CA ARG A 349 -7.29 -26.59 -24.79
C ARG A 349 -8.74 -27.02 -24.99
N ARG A 350 -9.05 -27.47 -26.21
CA ARG A 350 -10.17 -28.39 -26.43
C ARG A 350 -9.63 -29.80 -26.20
N GLU A 351 -10.37 -30.52 -25.37
CA GLU A 351 -10.47 -31.98 -25.13
C GLU A 351 -9.44 -32.89 -25.80
#